data_AF-A0A9P1A334-F1
#
_entry.id   AF-A0A9P1A334-F1
#
_cell.length_a   1.000
_cell.length_b   1.000
_cell.length_c   1.000
_cell.angle_alpha   90.00
_cell.angle_beta   90.00
_cell.angle_gamma   90.00
#
_symmetry.space_group_name_H-M   'P 1'
#
loop_
_entity.id
_entity.type
_entity.pdbx_description
1 polymer ?
#
loop_
_entity_poly.entity_id
_entity_poly.type
_entity_poly.pdbx_seq_one_letter_code
_entity_poly.pdbx_strand_id
1 'polypeptide(L)'
;MDDFKRLPFFNYPPYFTLQPVRETREKQAQLWKELIMDYCKKQKIYVIGLEEDFPLFSNPAIERSLSHEARESFLSALVSDGRAEWIDKGHRKCLILWRRIQDWADLILHF
;
A
#
# COMPACT_ATOMS: atom_id res chain seq x y z
N MET A 1 4.68 -5.73 -17.46
CA MET A 1 3.81 -4.60 -17.84
C MET A 1 3.00 -4.20 -16.61
N ASP A 2 2.77 -2.91 -16.39
CA ASP A 2 2.11 -2.36 -15.20
C ASP A 2 0.61 -2.63 -15.23
N ASP A 3 0.21 -3.89 -15.01
CA ASP A 3 -1.19 -4.32 -15.18
C ASP A 3 -2.17 -3.57 -14.26
N PHE A 4 -1.69 -3.03 -13.14
CA PHE A 4 -2.48 -2.22 -12.23
C PHE A 4 -3.04 -0.94 -12.89
N LYS A 5 -2.37 -0.41 -13.92
CA LYS A 5 -2.85 0.78 -14.65
C LYS A 5 -4.18 0.55 -15.38
N ARG A 6 -4.58 -0.71 -15.57
CA ARG A 6 -5.87 -1.08 -16.19
C ARG A 6 -7.01 -1.20 -15.19
N LEU A 7 -6.72 -1.17 -13.89
CA LEU A 7 -7.73 -1.29 -12.85
C LEU A 7 -8.68 -0.08 -12.93
N PRO A 8 -10.01 -0.30 -13.01
CA PRO A 8 -10.96 0.80 -13.15
C PRO A 8 -10.82 1.86 -12.05
N PHE A 9 -10.62 1.42 -10.80
CA PHE A 9 -10.43 2.32 -9.66
C PHE A 9 -9.11 3.10 -9.72
N PHE A 10 -8.06 2.57 -10.33
CA PHE A 10 -6.78 3.28 -10.49
C PHE A 10 -6.88 4.43 -11.50
N ASN A 11 -7.89 4.43 -12.38
CA ASN A 11 -8.19 5.54 -13.29
C ASN A 11 -9.36 6.40 -12.82
N TYR A 12 -9.80 6.24 -11.56
CA TYR A 12 -10.86 7.03 -10.96
C TYR A 12 -10.25 8.13 -10.08
N PRO A 13 -10.32 9.42 -10.44
CA PRO A 13 -9.61 10.49 -9.72
C PRO A 13 -9.86 10.55 -8.20
N PRO A 14 -11.09 10.32 -7.69
CA PRO A 14 -11.33 10.30 -6.25
C PRO A 14 -10.56 9.20 -5.50
N TYR A 15 -10.13 8.13 -6.18
CA TYR A 15 -9.33 7.07 -5.56
C TYR A 15 -7.99 7.58 -4.97
N PHE A 16 -7.44 8.66 -5.54
CA PHE A 16 -6.21 9.32 -5.09
C PHE A 16 -6.42 10.41 -4.04
N THR A 17 -7.65 10.59 -3.54
CA THR A 17 -7.98 11.58 -2.52
C THR A 17 -8.61 10.88 -1.33
N LEU A 18 -8.13 11.15 -0.12
CA LEU A 18 -8.64 10.51 1.10
C LEU A 18 -10.14 10.83 1.25
N GLN A 19 -10.97 9.79 1.26
CA GLN A 19 -12.42 9.99 1.22
C GLN A 19 -12.95 10.52 2.55
N PRO A 20 -13.83 11.53 2.57
CA PRO A 20 -14.34 12.13 3.79
C PRO A 20 -15.30 11.19 4.54
N VAL A 21 -16.07 10.40 3.79
CA VAL A 21 -17.05 9.45 4.34
C VAL A 21 -16.35 8.20 4.83
N ARG A 22 -16.57 7.84 6.10
CA ARG A 22 -15.92 6.70 6.77
C ARG A 22 -16.04 5.39 6.00
N GLU A 23 -17.26 4.98 5.63
CA GLU A 23 -17.48 3.71 4.92
C GLU A 23 -16.74 3.69 3.57
N THR A 24 -16.71 4.83 2.86
CA THR A 24 -16.00 4.94 1.59
C THR A 24 -14.48 4.92 1.80
N ARG A 25 -14.00 5.55 2.88
CA ARG A 25 -12.58 5.53 3.27
C ARG A 25 -12.11 4.11 3.63
N GLU A 26 -12.94 3.34 4.33
CA GLU A 26 -12.63 1.94 4.67
C GLU A 26 -12.51 1.08 3.40
N LYS A 27 -13.45 1.22 2.45
CA LYS A 27 -13.37 0.55 1.14
C LYS A 27 -12.14 1.00 0.33
N GLN A 28 -11.86 2.30 0.32
CA GLN A 28 -10.68 2.86 -0.34
C GLN A 28 -9.40 2.30 0.25
N ALA A 29 -9.27 2.26 1.58
CA ALA A 29 -8.10 1.70 2.25
C ALA A 29 -7.94 0.21 1.92
N GLN A 30 -9.02 -0.57 1.87
CA GLN A 30 -8.96 -1.98 1.46
C GLN A 30 -8.39 -2.16 0.06
N LEU A 31 -8.87 -1.39 -0.92
CA LEU A 31 -8.37 -1.42 -2.29
C LEU A 31 -6.89 -1.03 -2.38
N TRP A 32 -6.46 -0.01 -1.63
CA TRP A 32 -5.04 0.38 -1.58
C TRP A 32 -4.17 -0.69 -0.95
N LYS A 33 -4.61 -1.31 0.14
CA LYS A 33 -3.89 -2.42 0.79
C LYS A 33 -3.67 -3.57 -0.20
N GLU A 34 -4.71 -4.00 -0.90
CA GLU A 34 -4.62 -5.08 -1.89
C GLU A 34 -3.67 -4.71 -3.04
N LEU A 35 -3.84 -3.52 -3.62
CA LEU A 35 -3.00 -3.04 -4.71
C LEU A 35 -1.52 -2.96 -4.32
N ILE A 36 -1.20 -2.38 -3.17
CA ILE A 36 0.18 -2.25 -2.68
C ILE A 36 0.79 -3.64 -2.48
N MET A 37 0.06 -4.54 -1.82
CA MET A 37 0.54 -5.90 -1.54
C MET A 37 0.83 -6.68 -2.83
N ASP A 38 -0.10 -6.68 -3.78
CA ASP A 38 0.04 -7.40 -5.05
C ASP A 38 1.19 -6.84 -5.89
N TYR A 39 1.30 -5.51 -5.96
CA TYR A 39 2.37 -4.85 -6.69
C TYR A 39 3.73 -5.14 -6.07
N CYS A 40 3.87 -4.98 -4.75
CA CYS A 40 5.12 -5.25 -4.05
C CYS A 40 5.56 -6.70 -4.19
N LYS A 41 4.63 -7.66 -4.06
CA LYS A 41 4.91 -9.08 -4.25
C LYS A 41 5.37 -9.40 -5.68
N LYS A 42 4.69 -8.83 -6.70
CA LYS A 42 5.02 -9.06 -8.11
C LYS A 42 6.37 -8.44 -8.50
N GLN A 43 6.65 -7.23 -8.02
CA GLN A 43 7.88 -6.50 -8.33
C GLN A 43 9.05 -6.81 -7.38
N LYS A 44 8.84 -7.70 -6.41
CA LYS A 44 9.80 -8.05 -5.37
C LYS A 44 10.29 -6.85 -4.53
N ILE A 45 9.37 -5.93 -4.25
CA ILE A 45 9.62 -4.75 -3.41
C ILE A 45 9.25 -5.06 -1.96
N TYR A 46 10.19 -4.82 -1.05
CA TYR A 46 10.01 -5.04 0.38
C TYR A 46 9.96 -3.75 1.18
N VAL A 47 10.45 -2.63 0.66
CA VAL A 47 10.51 -1.36 1.38
C VAL A 47 9.86 -0.27 0.56
N ILE A 48 8.97 0.49 1.18
CA ILE A 48 8.35 1.69 0.62
C ILE A 48 8.76 2.89 1.48
N GLY A 49 9.35 3.91 0.87
CA GLY A 49 9.56 5.20 1.52
C GLY A 49 8.31 6.05 1.46
N LEU A 50 7.92 6.68 2.57
CA LEU A 50 6.73 7.53 2.67
C LEU A 50 6.87 8.80 1.78
N GLU A 51 8.07 9.39 1.80
CA GLU A 51 8.43 10.59 1.04
C GLU A 51 9.03 10.26 -0.34
N GLU A 52 9.35 8.99 -0.61
CA GLU A 52 9.98 8.55 -1.85
C GLU A 52 8.93 8.40 -2.97
N ASP A 53 9.38 8.56 -4.22
CA ASP A 53 8.53 8.31 -5.38
C ASP A 53 8.24 6.80 -5.49
N PHE A 54 6.97 6.47 -5.63
CA PHE A 54 6.51 5.10 -5.76
C PHE A 54 5.47 5.00 -6.88
N PRO A 55 5.60 4.07 -7.84
CA PRO A 55 4.73 4.02 -9.03
C PRO A 55 3.23 3.92 -8.75
N LEU A 56 2.82 3.41 -7.59
CA LEU A 56 1.41 3.35 -7.21
C LEU A 56 0.87 4.68 -6.66
N PHE A 57 1.73 5.58 -6.16
CA PHE A 57 1.29 6.83 -5.53
C PHE A 57 1.01 7.97 -6.51
N SER A 58 1.26 7.75 -7.81
CA SER A 58 0.94 8.70 -8.86
C SER A 58 0.37 8.00 -10.08
N ASN A 59 -0.67 8.57 -10.67
CA ASN A 59 -1.18 8.23 -11.98
C ASN A 59 -1.17 9.47 -12.88
N PRO A 60 -0.12 9.63 -13.71
CA PRO A 60 -0.01 10.74 -14.64
C PRO A 60 -1.15 10.79 -15.69
N ALA A 61 -1.76 9.65 -16.03
CA ALA A 61 -2.80 9.60 -17.05
C ALA A 61 -4.11 10.31 -16.64
N ILE A 62 -4.32 10.49 -15.34
CA ILE A 62 -5.45 11.24 -14.79
C ILE A 62 -5.00 12.46 -13.96
N GLU A 63 -3.71 12.79 -14.02
CA GLU A 63 -3.10 13.92 -13.29
C GLU A 63 -3.36 13.88 -11.77
N ARG A 64 -3.22 12.70 -11.16
CA ARG A 64 -3.43 12.53 -9.71
C ARG A 64 -2.26 11.87 -9.02
N SER A 65 -2.01 12.30 -7.79
CA SER A 65 -1.04 11.71 -6.88
C SER A 65 -1.60 11.72 -5.46
N LEU A 66 -1.21 10.73 -4.65
CA LEU A 66 -1.53 10.69 -3.23
C LEU A 66 -0.78 11.79 -2.48
N SER A 67 -1.49 12.49 -1.61
CA SER A 67 -0.89 13.37 -0.60
C SER A 67 -0.08 12.57 0.42
N HIS A 68 0.83 13.23 1.14
CA HIS A 68 1.59 12.61 2.22
C HIS A 68 0.68 11.95 3.27
N GLU A 69 -0.35 12.68 3.70
CA GLU A 69 -1.35 12.18 4.66
C GLU A 69 -2.04 10.90 4.16
N ALA A 70 -2.43 10.84 2.87
CA ALA A 70 -3.06 9.65 2.31
C ALA A 70 -2.09 8.46 2.26
N ARG A 71 -0.82 8.70 1.86
CA ARG A 71 0.22 7.66 1.86
C ARG A 71 0.43 7.09 3.27
N GLU A 72 0.59 7.97 4.26
CA GLU A 72 0.78 7.59 5.66
C GLU A 72 -0.43 6.82 6.19
N SER A 73 -1.65 7.25 5.86
CA SER A 73 -2.88 6.58 6.27
C SER A 73 -2.97 5.15 5.71
N PHE A 74 -2.69 4.94 4.43
CA PHE A 74 -2.76 3.61 3.81
C PHE A 74 -1.63 2.68 4.24
N LEU A 75 -0.41 3.19 4.42
CA LEU A 75 0.70 2.41 4.98
C LEU A 75 0.45 2.05 6.44
N SER A 76 -0.07 2.98 7.25
CA SER A 76 -0.46 2.70 8.64
C SER A 76 -1.59 1.65 8.73
N ALA A 77 -2.49 1.63 7.74
CA ALA A 77 -3.52 0.59 7.65
C ALA A 77 -2.92 -0.80 7.36
N LEU A 78 -1.88 -0.89 6.50
CA LEU A 78 -1.13 -2.15 6.32
C LEU A 78 -0.41 -2.58 7.59
N VAL A 79 0.16 -1.64 8.33
CA VAL A 79 0.83 -1.92 9.61
C VAL A 79 -0.16 -2.45 10.64
N SER A 80 -1.32 -1.81 10.75
CA SER A 80 -2.40 -2.24 11.67
C SER A 80 -2.92 -3.65 11.34
N ASP A 81 -2.90 -4.03 10.06
CA ASP A 81 -3.25 -5.38 9.59
C ASP A 81 -2.13 -6.42 9.77
N GLY A 82 -0.96 -6.03 10.30
CA GLY A 82 0.22 -6.90 10.43
C GLY A 82 0.83 -7.30 9.08
N ARG A 83 0.59 -6.52 8.03
CA ARG A 83 1.11 -6.71 6.67
C ARG A 83 2.28 -5.80 6.33
N ALA A 84 2.62 -4.89 7.23
CA ALA A 84 3.80 -4.04 7.12
C ALA A 84 4.31 -3.63 8.51
N GLU A 85 5.53 -3.11 8.58
CA GLU A 85 6.11 -2.54 9.80
C GLU A 85 6.90 -1.26 9.48
N TRP A 86 6.83 -0.27 10.37
CA TRP A 86 7.68 0.90 10.26
C TRP A 86 9.11 0.55 10.69
N ILE A 87 10.09 0.87 9.84
CA ILE A 87 11.51 0.54 10.08
C ILE A 87 12.13 1.49 11.11
N ASP A 88 11.65 2.73 11.14
CA ASP A 88 12.18 3.79 11.99
C ASP A 88 11.08 4.47 12.81
N LYS A 89 11.48 5.08 13.93
CA LYS A 89 10.55 5.80 14.84
C LYS A 89 9.90 7.02 14.20
N GLY A 90 10.44 7.52 13.10
CA GLY A 90 9.90 8.64 12.33
C GLY A 90 8.91 8.22 11.25
N HIS A 91 8.58 6.92 11.15
CA HIS A 91 7.67 6.36 10.15
C HIS A 91 8.04 6.74 8.69
N ARG A 92 9.33 6.86 8.40
CA ARG A 92 9.79 7.29 7.06
C ARG A 92 9.80 6.14 6.06
N LYS A 93 10.07 4.93 6.52
CA LYS A 93 10.14 3.73 5.67
C LYS A 93 9.30 2.60 6.25
N CYS A 94 8.57 1.94 5.36
CA CYS A 94 7.66 0.85 5.68
C CYS A 94 8.18 -0.45 5.04
N LEU A 95 8.44 -1.48 5.86
CA LEU A 95 8.74 -2.83 5.42
C LEU A 95 7.43 -3.57 5.12
N ILE A 96 7.28 -4.11 3.92
CA ILE A 96 6.09 -4.84 3.46
C ILE A 96 6.29 -6.34 3.66
N LEU A 97 5.32 -6.99 4.31
CA LEU A 97 5.34 -8.40 4.69
C LEU A 97 4.40 -9.21 3.78
N TRP A 98 4.90 -9.80 2.70
CA TRP A 98 4.06 -10.54 1.72
C TRP A 98 3.35 -11.77 2.28
N ARG A 99 3.85 -12.29 3.40
CA ARG A 99 3.17 -13.26 4.27
C ARG A 99 3.30 -12.72 5.69
N ARG A 100 2.34 -13.03 6.56
CA ARG A 100 2.45 -12.60 7.96
C ARG A 100 3.63 -13.32 8.61
N ILE A 101 4.23 -12.71 9.62
CA ILE A 101 5.34 -13.32 10.36
C ILE A 101 4.95 -14.68 10.95
N GLN A 102 3.71 -14.82 11.42
CA GLN A 102 3.17 -16.10 11.89
C GLN A 102 3.19 -17.17 10.79
N ASP A 103 2.73 -16.83 9.58
CA ASP A 103 2.73 -17.75 8.45
C ASP A 103 4.17 -18.15 8.05
N TRP A 104 5.16 -17.28 8.27
CA TRP A 104 6.59 -17.59 8.08
C TRP A 104 7.16 -18.47 9.20
N ALA A 105 6.80 -18.21 10.46
CA ALA A 105 7.24 -19.01 11.60
C ALA A 105 6.77 -20.47 11.45
N ASP A 106 5.52 -20.68 11.04
CA ASP A 106 4.97 -22.00 10.76
C ASP A 106 5.71 -22.70 9.61
N LEU A 107 6.06 -21.97 8.54
CA LEU A 107 6.84 -22.52 7.43
C LEU A 107 8.24 -22.97 7.85
N ILE A 108 8.89 -22.25 8.76
CA ILE A 108 10.23 -22.62 9.27
C ILE A 108 10.13 -23.78 10.28
N LEU A 109 9.10 -23.79 11.13
CA LEU A 109 8.89 -24.85 12.13
C LEU A 109 8.52 -26.21 11.51
N HIS A 110 7.94 -26.20 10.31
CA HIS A 110 7.58 -27.40 9.55
C HIS A 110 8.59 -27.78 8.46
N PHE A 111 9.78 -27.16 8.46
CA PHE A 111 10.93 -27.50 7.60
C PHE A 111 11.86 -28.49 8.31
#